data_AF-A0A0C1HYR7-F1
#
_entry.id   AF-A0A0C1HYR7-F1
#
_cell.length_a   1.000
_cell.length_b   1.000
_cell.length_c   1.000
_cell.angle_alpha   90.00
_cell.angle_beta   90.00
_cell.angle_gamma   90.00
#
_symmetry.space_group_name_H-M   'P 1'
#
loop_
_entity.id
_entity.type
_entity.pdbx_description
1 polymer ?
#
loop_
_entity_poly.entity_id
_entity_poly.type
_entity_poly.pdbx_seq_one_letter_code
_entity_poly.pdbx_strand_id
1 'polypeptide(L)'
;MSIRNSYYENLISEVIKNSEANAWDSAVTEWKIIDVEEDEYLKESCVCGKENLRYLYTIQNSFNDNILYPIGSSCIKKFEREDLNAEINVKEQMFKLLHAVEENEFLELSSEFFSRKLLLYLYEQGAFKATDYNHFDPHEDYQFMLDMFNKRNVSDKQNKKAVAIILNSIKPFVQEKLKDKVRTR
;
A
#
# COMPACT_ATOMS: atom_id res chain seq x y z
N MET A 1 -25.27 -28.98 -2.61
CA MET A 1 -25.34 -27.64 -3.21
C MET A 1 -23.93 -27.11 -3.33
N SER A 2 -23.42 -26.98 -4.55
CA SER A 2 -22.12 -26.34 -4.78
C SER A 2 -22.25 -24.89 -4.30
N ILE A 3 -21.48 -24.51 -3.28
CA ILE A 3 -21.34 -23.13 -2.84
C ILE A 3 -20.65 -22.40 -4.01
N ARG A 4 -21.43 -21.94 -4.99
CA ARG A 4 -20.99 -20.80 -5.79
C ARG A 4 -20.70 -19.70 -4.79
N ASN A 5 -19.48 -19.20 -4.82
CA ASN A 5 -18.93 -18.32 -3.80
C ASN A 5 -19.76 -17.02 -3.74
N SER A 6 -20.71 -16.94 -2.81
CA SER A 6 -21.68 -15.84 -2.72
C SER A 6 -21.00 -14.47 -2.62
N TYR A 7 -19.84 -14.40 -1.97
CA TYR A 7 -19.05 -13.17 -1.92
C TYR A 7 -18.53 -12.75 -3.31
N TYR A 8 -18.18 -13.70 -4.18
CA TYR A 8 -17.74 -13.36 -5.53
C TYR A 8 -18.90 -12.85 -6.38
N GLU A 9 -20.08 -13.47 -6.29
CA GLU A 9 -21.28 -13.01 -6.98
C GLU A 9 -21.70 -11.61 -6.50
N ASN A 10 -21.67 -11.37 -5.18
CA ASN A 10 -21.93 -10.05 -4.60
C ASN A 10 -20.92 -9.00 -5.09
N LEU A 11 -19.62 -9.35 -5.14
CA LEU A 11 -18.59 -8.45 -5.67
C LEU A 11 -18.87 -8.07 -7.13
N ILE A 12 -19.15 -9.06 -7.98
CA ILE A 12 -19.47 -8.82 -9.40
C ILE A 12 -20.69 -7.89 -9.50
N SER A 13 -21.75 -8.18 -8.73
CA SER A 13 -22.97 -7.38 -8.73
C SER A 13 -22.70 -5.92 -8.33
N GLU A 14 -21.98 -5.67 -7.24
CA GLU A 14 -21.69 -4.31 -6.78
C GLU A 14 -20.77 -3.55 -7.74
N VAL A 15 -19.76 -4.20 -8.31
CA VAL A 15 -18.87 -3.56 -9.31
C VAL A 15 -19.66 -3.19 -10.57
N ILE A 16 -20.42 -4.13 -11.15
CA ILE A 16 -21.19 -3.87 -12.38
C ILE A 16 -22.26 -2.80 -12.15
N LYS A 17 -22.99 -2.86 -11.03
CA LYS A 17 -24.04 -1.90 -10.69
C LYS A 17 -23.52 -0.45 -10.61
N ASN A 18 -22.27 -0.27 -10.20
CA ASN A 18 -21.65 1.05 -10.02
C ASN A 18 -20.68 1.42 -11.16
N SER A 19 -20.60 0.61 -12.23
CA SER A 19 -19.77 0.87 -13.42
C SER A 19 -20.61 1.39 -14.58
N GLU A 20 -19.95 2.01 -15.57
CA GLU A 20 -20.59 2.31 -16.85
C GLU A 20 -20.73 1.05 -17.72
N ALA A 21 -19.73 0.16 -17.68
CA ALA A 21 -19.81 -1.13 -18.33
C ALA A 21 -20.72 -2.13 -17.59
N ASN A 22 -21.39 -2.98 -18.37
CA ASN A 22 -22.30 -4.02 -17.88
C ASN A 22 -21.68 -5.44 -17.86
N ALA A 23 -20.39 -5.56 -18.21
CA ALA A 23 -19.64 -6.81 -18.22
C ALA A 23 -18.42 -6.72 -17.30
N TRP A 24 -18.15 -7.77 -16.52
CA TRP A 24 -17.11 -7.80 -15.50
C TRP A 24 -15.73 -7.36 -16.02
N ASP A 25 -15.25 -7.97 -17.09
CA ASP A 25 -13.91 -7.72 -17.65
C ASP A 25 -13.71 -6.26 -18.07
N SER A 26 -14.78 -5.57 -18.48
CA SER A 26 -14.74 -4.14 -18.82
C SER A 26 -14.90 -3.27 -17.57
N ALA A 27 -15.85 -3.60 -16.70
CA ALA A 27 -16.17 -2.85 -15.50
C ALA A 27 -14.97 -2.70 -14.55
N VAL A 28 -14.17 -3.75 -14.35
CA VAL A 28 -13.00 -3.69 -13.45
C VAL A 28 -11.88 -2.75 -13.94
N THR A 29 -11.88 -2.38 -15.22
CA THR A 29 -10.89 -1.44 -15.78
C THR A 29 -11.17 0.01 -15.40
N GLU A 30 -12.38 0.30 -14.94
CA GLU A 30 -12.85 1.67 -14.67
C GLU A 30 -12.35 2.20 -13.31
N TRP A 31 -11.95 1.32 -12.41
CA TRP A 31 -11.71 1.66 -11.00
C TRP A 31 -10.27 2.06 -10.69
N LYS A 32 -10.09 2.99 -9.77
CA LYS A 32 -8.78 3.36 -9.20
C LYS A 32 -8.87 3.37 -7.67
N ILE A 33 -7.76 3.05 -7.00
CA ILE A 33 -7.66 3.23 -5.55
C ILE A 33 -7.47 4.74 -5.29
N ILE A 34 -8.29 5.29 -4.40
CA ILE A 34 -8.17 6.70 -4.00
C ILE A 34 -7.81 6.86 -2.53
N ASP A 35 -8.10 5.85 -1.70
CA ASP A 35 -7.75 5.89 -0.28
C ASP A 35 -7.63 4.49 0.32
N VAL A 36 -6.98 4.41 1.47
CA VAL A 36 -6.90 3.22 2.30
C VAL A 36 -6.77 3.59 3.77
N GLU A 37 -7.52 2.89 4.61
CA GLU A 37 -7.39 2.90 6.06
C GLU A 37 -7.13 1.48 6.56
N GLU A 38 -6.60 1.37 7.77
CA GLU A 38 -6.43 0.11 8.49
C GLU A 38 -7.37 0.07 9.69
N ASP A 39 -8.14 -1.01 9.82
CA ASP A 39 -9.01 -1.29 10.96
C ASP A 39 -8.38 -2.38 11.83
N GLU A 40 -7.81 -1.96 12.95
CA GLU A 40 -7.11 -2.90 13.82
C GLU A 40 -8.02 -3.87 14.54
N TYR A 41 -9.30 -3.49 14.70
CA TYR A 41 -10.30 -4.24 15.42
C TYR A 41 -11.14 -5.16 14.53
N LEU A 42 -10.92 -5.11 13.21
CA LEU A 42 -11.58 -5.96 12.23
C LEU A 42 -13.12 -5.86 12.31
N LYS A 43 -13.65 -4.65 12.50
CA LYS A 43 -15.09 -4.41 12.67
C LYS A 43 -15.82 -4.32 11.33
N GLU A 44 -15.11 -3.87 10.30
CA GLU A 44 -15.73 -3.55 9.01
C GLU A 44 -15.92 -4.78 8.11
N SER A 45 -16.94 -4.69 7.26
CA SER A 45 -17.28 -5.71 6.26
C SER A 45 -17.10 -5.18 4.84
N CYS A 46 -16.49 -5.98 3.98
CA CYS A 46 -16.31 -5.66 2.57
C CYS A 46 -17.65 -5.45 1.86
N VAL A 47 -17.67 -4.65 0.77
CA VAL A 47 -18.81 -4.55 -0.17
C VAL A 47 -19.33 -5.91 -0.65
N CYS A 48 -18.49 -6.94 -0.69
CA CYS A 48 -18.92 -8.29 -1.06
C CYS A 48 -19.69 -9.03 0.05
N GLY A 49 -19.68 -8.50 1.28
CA GLY A 49 -20.26 -9.08 2.49
C GLY A 49 -19.26 -9.85 3.37
N LYS A 50 -17.97 -9.88 3.02
CA LYS A 50 -16.95 -10.56 3.85
C LYS A 50 -16.58 -9.69 5.06
N GLU A 51 -16.85 -10.21 6.25
CA GLU A 51 -16.56 -9.57 7.54
C GLU A 51 -15.06 -9.61 7.90
N ASN A 52 -14.68 -8.83 8.92
CA ASN A 52 -13.36 -8.78 9.55
C ASN A 52 -12.25 -8.26 8.62
N LEU A 53 -12.50 -7.15 7.93
CA LEU A 53 -11.48 -6.51 7.08
C LEU A 53 -10.42 -5.79 7.92
N ARG A 54 -9.14 -6.05 7.63
CA ARG A 54 -8.00 -5.27 8.15
C ARG A 54 -7.73 -4.01 7.33
N TYR A 55 -7.73 -4.10 6.00
CA TYR A 55 -7.48 -2.96 5.12
C TYR A 55 -8.76 -2.55 4.39
N LEU A 56 -9.14 -1.30 4.56
CA LEU A 56 -10.37 -0.68 4.08
C LEU A 56 -10.03 0.24 2.91
N TYR A 57 -10.07 -0.30 1.70
CA TYR A 57 -9.83 0.52 0.52
C TYR A 57 -11.10 1.28 0.13
N THR A 58 -10.89 2.50 -0.35
CA THR A 58 -11.86 3.27 -1.12
C THR A 58 -11.42 3.23 -2.58
N ILE A 59 -12.28 2.70 -3.45
CA ILE A 59 -12.06 2.75 -4.90
C ILE A 59 -13.10 3.66 -5.54
N GLN A 60 -12.69 4.37 -6.58
CA GLN A 60 -13.54 5.27 -7.36
C GLN A 60 -13.57 4.83 -8.82
N ASN A 61 -14.75 4.84 -9.42
CA ASN A 61 -14.93 4.68 -10.85
C ASN A 61 -14.48 5.96 -11.58
N SER A 62 -13.63 5.82 -12.60
CA SER A 62 -13.02 6.97 -13.29
C SER A 62 -13.92 7.64 -14.32
N PHE A 63 -15.06 7.03 -14.66
CA PHE A 63 -16.00 7.54 -15.67
C PHE A 63 -17.23 8.21 -15.06
N ASN A 64 -17.68 7.76 -13.89
CA ASN A 64 -18.91 8.26 -13.26
C ASN A 64 -18.74 8.68 -11.79
N ASP A 65 -17.52 8.64 -11.26
CA ASP A 65 -17.15 9.02 -9.89
C ASP A 65 -17.82 8.19 -8.78
N ASN A 66 -18.52 7.10 -9.10
CA ASN A 66 -19.09 6.20 -8.08
C ASN A 66 -17.99 5.62 -7.19
N ILE A 67 -18.33 5.41 -5.91
CA ILE A 67 -17.39 4.93 -4.89
C ILE A 67 -17.85 3.57 -4.36
N LEU A 68 -16.89 2.67 -4.18
CA LEU A 68 -17.07 1.45 -3.38
C LEU A 68 -16.18 1.53 -2.15
N TYR A 69 -16.82 1.42 -0.98
CA TYR A 69 -16.16 1.45 0.31
C TYR A 69 -16.98 0.68 1.38
N PRO A 70 -16.34 -0.06 2.30
CA PRO A 70 -14.95 -0.50 2.22
C PRO A 70 -14.83 -1.71 1.29
N ILE A 71 -13.81 -1.74 0.44
CA ILE A 71 -13.46 -2.94 -0.34
C ILE A 71 -12.15 -3.53 0.19
N GLY A 72 -12.12 -4.84 0.42
CA GLY A 72 -10.91 -5.54 0.88
C GLY A 72 -9.92 -5.78 -0.25
N SER A 73 -8.62 -5.84 0.08
CA SER A 73 -7.56 -6.09 -0.92
C SER A 73 -7.74 -7.39 -1.69
N SER A 74 -8.27 -8.44 -1.06
CA SER A 74 -8.59 -9.71 -1.73
C SER A 74 -9.69 -9.58 -2.78
N CYS A 75 -10.60 -8.60 -2.65
CA CYS A 75 -11.62 -8.33 -3.66
C CYS A 75 -11.05 -7.51 -4.82
N ILE A 76 -10.26 -6.48 -4.54
CA ILE A 76 -9.58 -5.71 -5.60
C ILE A 76 -8.62 -6.61 -6.40
N LYS A 77 -7.90 -7.54 -5.74
CA LYS A 77 -7.00 -8.49 -6.42
C LYS A 77 -7.69 -9.37 -7.47
N LYS A 78 -9.02 -9.57 -7.36
CA LYS A 78 -9.82 -10.30 -8.37
C LYS A 78 -10.08 -9.49 -9.63
N PHE A 79 -9.73 -8.20 -9.65
CA PHE A 79 -9.77 -7.39 -10.87
C PHE A 79 -8.63 -7.76 -11.83
N GLU A 80 -7.67 -8.58 -11.36
CA GLU A 80 -6.54 -9.10 -12.14
C GLU A 80 -5.71 -8.00 -12.80
N ARG A 81 -5.67 -6.84 -12.12
CA ARG A 81 -4.97 -5.64 -12.56
C ARG A 81 -3.65 -5.48 -11.85
N GLU A 82 -2.56 -5.56 -12.60
CA GLU A 82 -1.20 -5.50 -12.06
C GLU A 82 -0.88 -4.17 -11.38
N ASP A 83 -1.44 -3.07 -11.88
CA ASP A 83 -1.29 -1.73 -11.33
C ASP A 83 -1.93 -1.61 -9.94
N LEU A 84 -3.18 -2.05 -9.80
CA LEU A 84 -3.88 -2.06 -8.50
C LEU A 84 -3.21 -3.02 -7.51
N ASN A 85 -2.79 -4.20 -7.97
CA ASN A 85 -2.07 -5.17 -7.14
C ASN A 85 -0.74 -4.60 -6.62
N ALA A 86 -0.02 -3.84 -7.46
CA ALA A 86 1.21 -3.17 -7.06
C ALA A 86 0.94 -2.09 -6.01
N GLU A 87 -0.10 -1.26 -6.22
CA GLU A 87 -0.48 -0.21 -5.27
C GLU A 87 -0.87 -0.80 -3.92
N ILE A 88 -1.73 -1.82 -3.89
CA ILE A 88 -2.12 -2.53 -2.65
C ILE A 88 -0.88 -2.98 -1.87
N ASN A 89 0.07 -3.65 -2.55
CA ASN A 89 1.26 -4.16 -1.89
C ASN A 89 2.11 -3.01 -1.29
N VAL A 90 2.23 -1.88 -2.00
CA VAL A 90 2.93 -0.70 -1.49
C VAL A 90 2.23 -0.14 -0.25
N LYS A 91 0.90 0.04 -0.31
CA LYS A 91 0.11 0.60 0.81
C LYS A 91 0.17 -0.29 2.05
N GLU A 92 -0.06 -1.60 1.91
CA GLU A 92 0.02 -2.55 3.03
C GLU A 92 1.45 -2.61 3.62
N GLN A 93 2.50 -2.52 2.79
CA GLN A 93 3.88 -2.41 3.28
C GLN A 93 4.15 -1.11 4.03
N MET A 94 3.51 0.01 3.66
CA MET A 94 3.62 1.25 4.42
C MET A 94 3.02 1.13 5.82
N PHE A 95 1.85 0.48 5.97
CA PHE A 95 1.28 0.21 7.30
C PHE A 95 2.18 -0.71 8.11
N LYS A 96 2.73 -1.77 7.50
CA LYS A 96 3.69 -2.64 8.18
C LYS A 96 4.91 -1.86 8.68
N LEU A 97 5.44 -0.94 7.86
CA LEU A 97 6.56 -0.09 8.25
C LEU A 97 6.17 0.91 9.35
N LEU A 98 4.95 1.45 9.34
CA LEU A 98 4.44 2.30 10.40
C LEU A 98 4.44 1.56 11.74
N HIS A 99 3.85 0.36 11.80
CA HIS A 99 3.79 -0.43 13.03
C HIS A 99 5.17 -0.75 13.58
N ALA A 100 6.09 -1.24 12.72
CA ALA A 100 7.46 -1.52 13.14
C ALA A 100 8.19 -0.27 13.68
N VAL A 101 7.91 0.89 13.08
CA VAL A 101 8.43 2.19 13.54
C VAL A 101 7.87 2.60 14.89
N GLU A 102 6.57 2.38 15.13
CA GLU A 102 5.86 2.76 16.36
C GLU A 102 6.18 1.82 17.53
N GLU A 103 6.39 0.55 17.25
CA GLU A 103 6.81 -0.48 18.22
C GLU A 103 8.31 -0.42 18.55
N ASN A 104 9.06 0.51 17.93
CA ASN A 104 10.52 0.65 18.06
C ASN A 104 11.26 -0.65 17.71
N GLU A 105 10.75 -1.39 16.72
CA GLU A 105 11.45 -2.54 16.17
C GLU A 105 12.79 -2.10 15.56
N PHE A 106 13.74 -3.04 15.50
CA PHE A 106 15.00 -2.80 14.82
C PHE A 106 14.78 -2.80 13.30
N LEU A 107 14.62 -1.61 12.74
CA LEU A 107 14.37 -1.44 11.31
C LEU A 107 15.64 -1.70 10.49
N GLU A 108 15.56 -2.72 9.65
CA GLU A 108 16.58 -3.03 8.66
C GLU A 108 16.03 -2.86 7.24
N LEU A 109 16.93 -2.60 6.29
CA LEU A 109 16.61 -2.63 4.87
C LEU A 109 16.49 -4.09 4.40
N SER A 110 15.37 -4.73 4.72
CA SER A 110 15.11 -6.14 4.44
C SER A 110 13.84 -6.32 3.59
N SER A 111 13.70 -7.51 2.99
CA SER A 111 12.47 -7.88 2.25
C SER A 111 11.23 -8.01 3.13
N GLU A 112 11.42 -7.98 4.46
CA GLU A 112 10.31 -8.00 5.41
C GLU A 112 9.51 -6.68 5.39
N PHE A 113 10.22 -5.56 5.28
CA PHE A 113 9.64 -4.21 5.34
C PHE A 113 9.71 -3.47 4.01
N PHE A 114 10.65 -3.82 3.14
CA PHE A 114 10.92 -3.10 1.90
C PHE A 114 10.72 -3.95 0.66
N SER A 115 10.37 -3.27 -0.43
CA SER A 115 10.39 -3.80 -1.79
C SER A 115 10.92 -2.72 -2.73
N ARG A 116 11.37 -3.10 -3.94
CA ARG A 116 11.80 -2.14 -4.97
C ARG A 116 10.69 -1.14 -5.30
N LYS A 117 9.44 -1.61 -5.37
CA LYS A 117 8.26 -0.78 -5.65
C LYS A 117 7.99 0.19 -4.50
N LEU A 118 8.13 -0.24 -3.25
CA LEU A 118 8.00 0.66 -2.10
C LEU A 118 9.10 1.72 -2.09
N LEU A 119 10.37 1.35 -2.33
CA LEU A 119 11.47 2.31 -2.38
C LEU A 119 11.26 3.36 -3.48
N LEU A 120 10.80 2.93 -4.66
CA LEU A 120 10.46 3.84 -5.75
C LEU A 120 9.30 4.77 -5.36
N TYR A 121 8.22 4.23 -4.79
CA TYR A 121 7.09 5.02 -4.33
C TYR A 121 7.51 6.06 -3.27
N LEU A 122 8.31 5.66 -2.27
CA LEU A 122 8.83 6.58 -1.25
C LEU A 122 9.62 7.72 -1.89
N TYR A 123 10.40 7.44 -2.94
CA TYR A 123 11.12 8.46 -3.70
C TYR A 123 10.20 9.39 -4.47
N GLU A 124 9.29 8.86 -5.27
CA GLU A 124 8.34 9.64 -6.05
C GLU A 124 7.43 10.51 -5.18
N GLN A 125 7.13 10.08 -3.96
CA GLN A 125 6.34 10.84 -3.00
C GLN A 125 7.18 11.80 -2.12
N GLY A 126 8.49 11.90 -2.34
CA GLY A 126 9.35 12.87 -1.65
C GLY A 126 9.69 12.51 -0.20
N ALA A 127 9.77 11.21 0.12
CA ALA A 127 10.22 10.74 1.42
C ALA A 127 11.70 11.08 1.67
N PHE A 128 12.56 10.92 0.65
CA PHE A 128 13.97 11.31 0.72
C PHE A 128 14.11 12.84 0.60
N LYS A 129 14.96 13.44 1.45
CA LYS A 129 15.13 14.91 1.52
C LYS A 129 16.50 15.32 0.99
N ALA A 130 16.57 16.51 0.40
CA ALA A 130 17.84 17.12 0.00
C ALA A 130 18.63 17.51 1.26
N THR A 131 19.85 17.00 1.40
CA THR A 131 20.75 17.26 2.54
C THR A 131 22.19 17.42 2.04
N ASP A 132 23.07 17.94 2.88
CA ASP A 132 24.50 17.97 2.58
C ASP A 132 25.09 16.57 2.40
N TYR A 133 24.57 15.56 3.11
CA TYR A 133 24.99 14.16 3.00
C TYR A 133 24.69 13.48 1.66
N ASN A 134 23.78 14.04 0.86
CA ASN A 134 23.41 13.53 -0.47
C ASN A 134 23.59 14.60 -1.56
N HIS A 135 24.47 15.57 -1.33
CA HIS A 135 24.77 16.66 -2.28
C HIS A 135 23.53 17.45 -2.72
N PHE A 136 22.53 17.53 -1.84
CA PHE A 136 21.22 18.12 -2.10
C PHE A 136 20.42 17.43 -3.22
N ASP A 137 20.73 16.16 -3.51
CA ASP A 137 20.02 15.31 -4.46
C ASP A 137 19.36 14.11 -3.73
N PRO A 138 18.04 14.14 -3.48
CA PRO A 138 17.30 13.02 -2.90
C PRO A 138 17.43 11.71 -3.66
N HIS A 139 17.72 11.76 -4.97
CA HIS A 139 17.89 10.58 -5.80
C HIS A 139 19.10 9.75 -5.35
N GLU A 140 20.16 10.37 -4.81
CA GLU A 140 21.32 9.64 -4.31
C GLU A 140 20.98 8.70 -3.15
N ASP A 141 20.12 9.13 -2.21
CA ASP A 141 19.70 8.29 -1.10
C ASP A 141 18.72 7.20 -1.54
N TYR A 142 17.79 7.51 -2.46
CA TYR A 142 16.95 6.50 -3.09
C TYR A 142 17.78 5.41 -3.79
N GLN A 143 18.72 5.83 -4.65
CA GLN A 143 19.57 4.91 -5.39
C GLN A 143 20.46 4.10 -4.45
N PHE A 144 21.02 4.72 -3.42
CA PHE A 144 21.77 4.02 -2.38
C PHE A 144 20.92 2.94 -1.69
N MET A 145 19.70 3.26 -1.28
CA MET A 145 18.79 2.29 -0.66
C MET A 145 18.44 1.16 -1.63
N LEU A 146 18.15 1.48 -2.89
CA LEU A 146 17.86 0.46 -3.91
C LEU A 146 19.06 -0.47 -4.14
N ASP A 147 20.27 0.08 -4.23
CA ASP A 147 21.49 -0.69 -4.42
C ASP A 147 21.75 -1.61 -3.22
N MET A 148 21.59 -1.10 -1.99
CA MET A 148 21.79 -1.91 -0.79
C MET A 148 20.75 -3.02 -0.66
N PHE A 149 19.48 -2.74 -1.00
CA PHE A 149 18.42 -3.74 -1.02
C PHE A 149 18.69 -4.87 -2.02
N ASN A 150 19.37 -4.57 -3.13
CA ASN A 150 19.73 -5.55 -4.16
C ASN A 150 21.04 -6.30 -3.86
N LYS A 151 21.81 -5.85 -2.87
CA LYS A 151 23.15 -6.36 -2.60
C LYS A 151 23.09 -7.56 -1.65
N ARG A 152 23.81 -8.63 -1.99
CA ARG A 152 23.87 -9.85 -1.14
C ARG A 152 24.56 -9.61 0.21
N ASN A 153 25.64 -8.82 0.22
CA ASN A 153 26.44 -8.56 1.41
C ASN A 153 26.59 -7.05 1.59
N VAL A 154 25.99 -6.51 2.65
CA VAL A 154 26.05 -5.09 2.99
C VAL A 154 27.04 -4.92 4.16
N SER A 155 27.95 -3.96 4.06
CA SER A 155 28.91 -3.67 5.14
C SER A 155 28.26 -2.93 6.30
N ASP A 156 28.84 -2.99 7.50
CA ASP A 156 28.33 -2.26 8.68
C ASP A 156 28.15 -0.76 8.43
N LYS A 157 29.07 -0.14 7.68
CA LYS A 157 28.98 1.28 7.32
C LYS A 157 27.78 1.55 6.41
N GLN A 158 27.51 0.65 5.46
CA GLN A 158 26.37 0.75 4.56
C GLN A 158 25.05 0.53 5.30
N ASN A 159 24.99 -0.48 6.19
CA ASN A 159 23.83 -0.71 7.05
C ASN A 159 23.54 0.50 7.93
N LYS A 160 24.56 1.10 8.57
CA LYS A 160 24.41 2.33 9.36
C LYS A 160 23.85 3.49 8.52
N LYS A 161 24.31 3.67 7.28
CA LYS A 161 23.74 4.69 6.37
C LYS A 161 22.28 4.37 6.03
N ALA A 162 21.95 3.12 5.70
CA ALA A 162 20.58 2.72 5.38
C ALA A 162 19.63 2.96 6.56
N VAL A 163 20.02 2.56 7.78
CA VAL A 163 19.25 2.82 9.01
C VAL A 163 19.09 4.32 9.24
N ALA A 164 20.13 5.13 9.04
CA ALA A 164 20.03 6.58 9.17
C ALA A 164 19.01 7.19 8.19
N ILE A 165 18.96 6.71 6.94
CA ILE A 165 17.97 7.14 5.96
C ILE A 165 16.55 6.70 6.38
N ILE A 166 16.40 5.46 6.85
CA ILE A 166 15.12 4.95 7.34
C ILE A 166 14.60 5.84 8.47
N LEU A 167 15.42 6.12 9.48
CA LEU A 167 15.01 6.86 10.67
C LEU A 167 14.78 8.35 10.40
N ASN A 168 15.59 8.99 9.56
CA ASN A 168 15.54 10.44 9.37
C ASN A 168 14.68 10.89 8.19
N SER A 169 14.46 10.03 7.19
CA SER A 169 13.68 10.35 5.99
C SER A 169 12.38 9.55 5.92
N ILE A 170 12.47 8.22 5.99
CA ILE A 170 11.33 7.34 5.72
C ILE A 170 10.34 7.31 6.89
N LYS A 171 10.83 7.16 8.13
CA LYS A 171 9.99 7.13 9.34
C LYS A 171 9.09 8.37 9.46
N PRO A 172 9.62 9.61 9.42
CA PRO A 172 8.78 10.80 9.50
C PRO A 172 7.77 10.88 8.35
N PHE A 173 8.18 10.48 7.14
CA PHE A 173 7.29 10.46 5.99
C PHE A 173 6.11 9.49 6.17
N VAL A 174 6.38 8.25 6.61
CA VAL A 174 5.32 7.24 6.80
C VAL A 174 4.36 7.65 7.91
N GLN A 175 4.88 8.14 9.04
CA GLN A 175 4.07 8.63 10.15
C GLN A 175 3.14 9.78 9.74
N GLU A 176 3.64 10.74 8.97
CA GLU A 176 2.81 11.84 8.47
C GLU A 176 1.81 11.37 7.40
N LYS A 177 2.25 10.54 6.45
CA LYS A 177 1.42 10.09 5.32
C LYS A 177 0.27 9.18 5.76
N LEU A 178 0.46 8.40 6.82
CA LEU A 178 -0.54 7.50 7.39
C LEU A 178 -1.17 8.04 8.68
N LYS A 179 -0.93 9.32 8.99
CA LYS A 179 -1.59 9.99 10.09
C LYS A 179 -3.11 9.87 9.94
N ASP A 180 -3.77 9.46 11.02
CA ASP A 180 -5.22 9.23 11.08
C ASP A 180 -5.75 8.14 10.12
N LYS A 181 -4.86 7.29 9.55
CA LYS A 181 -5.24 6.15 8.70
C LYS A 181 -5.38 4.82 9.43
N VAL A 182 -4.97 4.76 10.70
CA VAL A 182 -5.14 3.58 11.57
C VAL A 182 -6.30 3.84 12.51
N ARG A 183 -7.37 3.04 12.39
CA ARG A 183 -8.54 3.10 13.26
C ARG A 183 -8.24 2.35 14.55
N THR A 184 -8.08 3.12 15.62
CA THR A 184 -7.78 2.61 16.97
C THR A 184 -9.02 2.51 17.88
N ARG A 185 -10.23 2.69 17.33
CA ARG A 185 -11.50 2.60 18.08
C ARG A 185 -12.69 2.36 17.18
#